data_AF-A0A3B4E1D8-F1
#
_entry.id   AF-A0A3B4E1D8-F1
#
_cell.length_a   1.000
_cell.length_b   1.000
_cell.length_c   1.000
_cell.angle_alpha   90.00
_cell.angle_beta   90.00
_cell.angle_gamma   90.00
#
_symmetry.space_group_name_H-M   'P 1'
#
loop_
_entity.id
_entity.type
_entity.pdbx_description
1 polymer ?
#
loop_
_entity_poly.entity_id
_entity_poly.type
_entity_poly.pdbx_seq_one_letter_code
_entity_poly.pdbx_strand_id
1 'polypeptide(L)'
;MLWSRATRLLCLLSFRRSVSFLCNKDRHWRVCGECVESVRRVCGECTVRRVCAECTQGVWRVYCAQGVWRVCAGCVESVRRVCGECTVRRVCGECTVRRVCGECVQGVWRVYGARALRSLPNMSVSRLARGCSRLFLLELEARAEPLCFILSCERSASTRADAEAVRRAFGSARLFSLLVDGGGRVQRARSHAELMKALHAQLPPECIFSPLTSFLPGVKDSLIRGFLLRDESTSSSTERLLSDFRQSHSVSVFSYEREQDGDGQFWWCQEMFRSPATEPESGQSQRFYVKPTTAPEHHPAMLNMINSDVFYRLEDAYQVLQECKNVIPESMAVLEIVDQQLEACKQNEGFPVIVLEGLDATGKTTLTESLQKALAATLLKSPPQCLAPYRQHFDSEPPLIRRAFYALGNYITAAQIQRESSQRPVIVDRYWHSTAAYAIATAVSGPVEKLPALGSEIYEWPSDLLRPNLVLLLTVSPQERLRRLQHRGLGQTEEETQLEVNHLFRQKVDEAYKRIQNPACVVVDASPSPDQVLQQVLHLIRIKCHL
;
A
#
# COMPACT_ATOMS: atom_id res chain seq x y z
N MET A 1 -43.60 -11.39 -51.19
CA MET A 1 -44.23 -12.72 -51.11
C MET A 1 -43.17 -13.72 -50.68
N LEU A 2 -43.50 -14.50 -49.65
CA LEU A 2 -43.04 -15.85 -49.30
C LEU A 2 -41.55 -16.16 -49.53
N TRP A 3 -40.84 -16.39 -48.43
CA TRP A 3 -40.03 -17.59 -48.13
C TRP A 3 -39.43 -17.36 -46.73
N SER A 4 -40.27 -17.50 -45.71
CA SER A 4 -39.89 -17.42 -44.29
C SER A 4 -40.67 -18.50 -43.58
N ARG A 5 -39.99 -19.60 -43.23
CA ARG A 5 -40.23 -20.46 -42.04
C ARG A 5 -39.49 -21.80 -42.12
N ALA A 6 -39.19 -22.34 -43.31
CA ALA A 6 -38.53 -23.65 -43.43
C ALA A 6 -37.02 -23.64 -43.08
N THR A 7 -36.28 -22.59 -43.46
CA THR A 7 -34.83 -22.50 -43.20
C THR A 7 -34.48 -22.18 -41.74
N ARG A 8 -35.44 -21.63 -40.96
CA ARG A 8 -35.24 -21.36 -39.52
C ARG A 8 -35.34 -22.62 -38.66
N LEU A 9 -36.09 -23.64 -39.07
CA LEU A 9 -36.28 -24.85 -38.25
C LEU A 9 -35.11 -25.84 -38.37
N LEU A 10 -34.47 -25.93 -39.55
CA LEU A 10 -33.36 -26.88 -39.79
C LEU A 10 -32.05 -26.46 -39.10
N CYS A 11 -31.77 -25.16 -38.95
CA CYS A 11 -30.60 -24.71 -38.17
C CYS A 11 -30.81 -24.82 -36.65
N LEU A 12 -32.06 -24.77 -36.15
CA LEU A 12 -32.36 -24.89 -34.71
C LEU A 12 -32.22 -26.32 -34.19
N LEU A 13 -32.42 -27.34 -35.05
CA LEU A 13 -32.33 -28.74 -34.66
C LEU A 13 -30.90 -29.30 -34.70
N SER A 14 -30.04 -28.81 -35.59
CA SER A 14 -28.63 -29.26 -35.65
C SER A 14 -27.75 -28.67 -34.53
N PHE A 15 -28.18 -27.59 -33.87
CA PHE A 15 -27.37 -26.92 -32.84
C PHE A 15 -27.76 -27.29 -31.39
N ARG A 16 -28.91 -27.98 -31.21
CA ARG A 16 -29.41 -28.37 -29.87
C ARG A 16 -28.81 -29.66 -29.30
N ARG A 17 -27.99 -30.40 -30.04
CA ARG A 17 -27.46 -31.70 -29.59
C ARG A 17 -26.08 -31.68 -28.93
N SER A 18 -25.47 -30.52 -28.70
CA SER A 18 -24.09 -30.46 -28.15
C SER A 18 -23.91 -29.54 -26.94
N VAL A 19 -24.95 -29.25 -26.16
CA VAL A 19 -24.83 -28.39 -24.96
C VAL A 19 -25.44 -29.07 -23.74
N SER A 20 -24.59 -29.79 -22.99
CA SER A 20 -24.84 -30.16 -21.59
C SER A 20 -23.53 -30.07 -20.80
N PHE A 21 -23.21 -28.90 -20.23
CA PHE A 21 -22.71 -28.77 -18.84
C PHE A 21 -22.34 -27.31 -18.47
N LEU A 22 -22.96 -26.86 -17.38
CA LEU A 22 -22.60 -25.78 -16.42
C LEU A 22 -22.44 -24.31 -16.89
N CYS A 23 -23.50 -23.56 -16.58
CA CYS A 23 -23.56 -22.26 -15.90
C CYS A 23 -23.25 -20.93 -16.63
N ASN A 24 -24.34 -20.14 -16.73
CA ASN A 24 -24.49 -18.68 -16.79
C ASN A 24 -24.27 -17.94 -18.14
N LYS A 25 -25.17 -18.19 -19.11
CA LYS A 25 -25.20 -17.53 -20.44
C LYS A 25 -25.84 -16.13 -20.46
N ASP A 26 -26.54 -15.69 -19.42
CA ASP A 26 -27.33 -14.44 -19.49
C ASP A 26 -26.54 -13.14 -19.23
N ARG A 27 -25.33 -13.22 -18.67
CA ARG A 27 -24.44 -12.05 -18.50
C ARG A 27 -23.56 -11.76 -19.73
N HIS A 28 -23.19 -12.79 -20.50
CA HIS A 28 -22.39 -12.61 -21.73
C HIS A 28 -23.16 -11.90 -22.83
N TRP A 29 -24.48 -12.15 -22.94
CA TRP A 29 -25.32 -11.52 -23.95
C TRP A 29 -25.56 -10.02 -23.69
N ARG A 30 -25.62 -9.60 -22.42
CA ARG A 30 -25.81 -8.20 -22.03
C ARG A 30 -24.65 -7.29 -22.45
N VAL A 31 -23.40 -7.75 -22.28
CA VAL A 31 -22.20 -6.98 -22.64
C VAL A 31 -21.96 -6.96 -24.16
N CYS A 32 -22.28 -8.05 -24.88
CA CYS A 32 -22.27 -8.02 -26.35
C CYS A 32 -23.37 -7.09 -26.89
N GLY A 33 -24.52 -6.98 -26.22
CA GLY A 33 -25.59 -6.04 -26.57
C GLY A 33 -25.18 -4.57 -26.45
N GLU A 34 -24.55 -4.19 -25.33
CA GLU A 34 -24.13 -2.80 -25.06
C GLU A 34 -22.97 -2.32 -25.96
N CYS A 35 -22.02 -3.23 -26.28
CA CYS A 35 -20.97 -2.96 -27.26
C CYS A 35 -21.54 -2.81 -28.69
N VAL A 36 -22.51 -3.65 -29.07
CA VAL A 36 -23.16 -3.58 -30.39
C VAL A 36 -24.01 -2.31 -30.52
N GLU A 37 -24.68 -1.86 -29.46
CA GLU A 37 -25.42 -0.59 -29.44
C GLU A 37 -24.52 0.63 -29.55
N SER A 38 -23.38 0.61 -28.86
CA SER A 38 -22.39 1.70 -28.92
C SER A 38 -21.74 1.81 -30.30
N VAL A 39 -21.47 0.69 -30.97
CA VAL A 39 -20.97 0.67 -32.36
C VAL A 39 -22.07 1.00 -33.38
N ARG A 40 -23.33 0.60 -33.14
CA ARG A 40 -24.50 0.99 -33.96
C ARG A 40 -24.75 2.50 -33.93
N ARG A 41 -24.51 3.16 -32.79
CA ARG A 41 -24.65 4.62 -32.64
C ARG A 41 -23.69 5.43 -33.50
N VAL A 42 -22.57 4.84 -33.93
CA VAL A 42 -21.47 5.57 -34.59
C VAL A 42 -21.26 5.16 -36.05
N CYS A 43 -21.52 3.90 -36.45
CA CYS A 43 -20.98 3.39 -37.73
C CYS A 43 -21.96 2.71 -38.72
N GLY A 44 -23.28 2.70 -38.46
CA GLY A 44 -24.27 2.13 -39.41
C GLY A 44 -24.21 0.59 -39.59
N GLU A 45 -25.28 0.00 -40.13
CA GLU A 45 -25.56 -1.46 -40.04
C GLU A 45 -24.59 -2.41 -40.79
N CYS A 46 -23.92 -1.96 -41.85
CA CYS A 46 -23.15 -2.86 -42.71
C CYS A 46 -21.78 -3.24 -42.14
N THR A 47 -21.18 -2.40 -41.29
CA THR A 47 -19.81 -2.59 -40.75
C THR A 47 -19.77 -3.57 -39.58
N VAL A 48 -20.87 -3.68 -38.83
CA VAL A 48 -20.99 -4.49 -37.60
C VAL A 48 -20.92 -6.00 -37.88
N ARG A 49 -21.45 -6.47 -39.02
CA ARG A 49 -21.50 -7.90 -39.34
C ARG A 49 -20.12 -8.52 -39.60
N ARG A 50 -19.15 -7.76 -40.09
CA ARG A 50 -17.79 -8.27 -40.36
C ARG A 50 -16.94 -8.36 -39.09
N VAL A 51 -16.98 -7.32 -38.25
CA VAL A 51 -16.21 -7.26 -36.99
C VAL A 51 -16.68 -8.33 -36.00
N CYS A 52 -17.99 -8.59 -35.90
CA CYS A 52 -18.51 -9.62 -35.00
C CYS A 52 -18.16 -11.06 -35.42
N ALA A 53 -17.99 -11.32 -36.73
CA ALA A 53 -17.70 -12.66 -37.25
C ALA A 53 -16.23 -13.08 -37.00
N GLU A 54 -15.28 -12.14 -37.09
CA GLU A 54 -13.86 -12.43 -36.83
C GLU A 54 -13.55 -12.54 -35.32
N CYS A 55 -14.21 -11.73 -34.48
CA CYS A 55 -14.07 -11.83 -33.02
C CYS A 55 -14.63 -13.15 -32.46
N THR A 56 -15.69 -13.72 -33.05
CA THR A 56 -16.24 -15.00 -32.55
C THR A 56 -15.37 -16.21 -32.91
N GLN A 57 -14.59 -16.16 -34.00
CA GLN A 57 -13.63 -17.23 -34.33
C GLN A 57 -12.39 -17.23 -33.40
N GLY A 58 -11.96 -16.08 -32.90
CA GLY A 58 -10.82 -15.98 -31.98
C GLY A 58 -11.07 -16.54 -30.58
N VAL A 59 -12.32 -16.46 -30.09
CA VAL A 59 -12.70 -16.87 -28.71
C VAL A 59 -12.74 -18.40 -28.55
N TRP A 60 -12.81 -19.17 -29.65
CA TRP A 60 -12.83 -20.64 -29.60
C TRP A 60 -11.43 -21.29 -29.49
N ARG A 61 -10.35 -20.51 -29.58
CA ARG A 61 -8.98 -21.02 -29.43
C ARG A 61 -8.30 -20.43 -28.18
N VAL A 62 -8.35 -21.24 -27.10
CA VAL A 62 -7.28 -21.45 -26.11
C VAL A 62 -7.30 -20.65 -24.78
N TYR A 63 -7.33 -21.44 -23.70
CA TYR A 63 -6.77 -21.16 -22.36
C TYR A 63 -5.24 -21.07 -22.42
N CYS A 64 -4.66 -19.86 -22.36
CA CYS A 64 -3.30 -19.61 -21.85
C CYS A 64 -2.96 -18.11 -21.93
N ALA A 65 -2.26 -17.58 -20.92
CA ALA A 65 -1.95 -16.15 -20.77
C ALA A 65 -1.07 -15.52 -21.89
N GLN A 66 -0.42 -16.33 -22.73
CA GLN A 66 0.27 -15.85 -23.93
C GLN A 66 -0.68 -15.51 -25.11
N GLY A 67 -1.93 -15.98 -25.09
CA GLY A 67 -2.91 -15.73 -26.16
C GLY A 67 -3.47 -14.30 -26.15
N VAL A 68 -3.60 -13.69 -24.96
CA VAL A 68 -4.28 -12.38 -24.78
C VAL A 68 -3.51 -11.25 -25.48
N TRP A 69 -2.17 -11.26 -25.40
CA TRP A 69 -1.34 -10.23 -26.03
C TRP A 69 -1.31 -10.32 -27.56
N ARG A 70 -1.36 -11.52 -28.15
CA ARG A 70 -1.43 -11.70 -29.61
C ARG A 70 -2.77 -11.24 -30.18
N VAL A 71 -3.88 -11.43 -29.44
CA VAL A 71 -5.20 -10.95 -29.86
C VAL A 71 -5.30 -9.43 -29.77
N CYS A 72 -4.74 -8.81 -28.72
CA CYS A 72 -4.70 -7.34 -28.63
C CYS A 72 -3.86 -6.70 -29.75
N ALA A 73 -2.71 -7.29 -30.10
CA ALA A 73 -1.89 -6.82 -31.21
C ALA A 73 -2.61 -6.98 -32.57
N GLY A 74 -3.23 -8.14 -32.82
CA GLY A 74 -3.99 -8.39 -34.04
C GLY A 74 -5.25 -7.54 -34.18
N CYS A 75 -5.96 -7.26 -33.08
CA CYS A 75 -7.13 -6.37 -33.09
C CYS A 75 -6.75 -4.91 -33.38
N VAL A 76 -5.64 -4.41 -32.83
CA VAL A 76 -5.15 -3.05 -33.12
C VAL A 76 -4.72 -2.93 -34.59
N GLU A 77 -4.13 -3.99 -35.15
CA GLU A 77 -3.69 -4.02 -36.55
C GLU A 77 -4.86 -4.13 -37.53
N SER A 78 -5.89 -4.94 -37.22
CA SER A 78 -7.14 -5.01 -38.00
C SER A 78 -7.94 -3.71 -37.93
N VAL A 79 -8.04 -3.06 -36.76
CA VAL A 79 -8.68 -1.74 -36.62
C VAL A 79 -7.90 -0.68 -37.38
N ARG A 80 -6.56 -0.69 -37.34
CA ARG A 80 -5.72 0.19 -38.17
C ARG A 80 -5.93 -0.04 -39.66
N ARG A 81 -6.09 -1.30 -40.10
CA ARG A 81 -6.30 -1.64 -41.52
C ARG A 81 -7.69 -1.18 -42.01
N VAL A 82 -8.74 -1.40 -41.22
CA VAL A 82 -10.12 -0.97 -41.54
C VAL A 82 -10.30 0.56 -41.46
N CYS A 83 -9.63 1.23 -40.51
CA CYS A 83 -9.63 2.69 -40.41
C CYS A 83 -8.68 3.37 -41.41
N GLY A 84 -7.77 2.63 -42.04
CA GLY A 84 -6.84 3.11 -43.06
C GLY A 84 -7.47 3.23 -44.45
N GLU A 85 -8.44 2.38 -44.79
CA GLU A 85 -9.08 2.34 -46.12
C GLU A 85 -10.42 3.09 -46.22
N CYS A 86 -11.00 3.51 -45.09
CA CYS A 86 -12.29 4.21 -45.09
C CYS A 86 -12.12 5.70 -44.74
N THR A 87 -13.02 6.52 -45.28
CA THR A 87 -13.27 7.97 -45.08
C THR A 87 -13.55 8.37 -43.61
N VAL A 88 -13.05 7.63 -42.63
CA VAL A 88 -13.27 7.80 -41.18
C VAL A 88 -12.25 8.77 -40.57
N ARG A 89 -11.07 8.95 -41.18
CA ARG A 89 -10.06 9.94 -40.73
C ARG A 89 -10.58 11.38 -40.75
N ARG A 90 -11.59 11.70 -41.56
CA ARG A 90 -12.22 13.04 -41.58
C ARG A 90 -13.26 13.28 -40.49
N VAL A 91 -13.80 12.23 -39.86
CA VAL A 91 -14.96 12.34 -38.94
C VAL A 91 -14.59 11.96 -37.50
N CYS A 92 -13.65 11.03 -37.30
CA CYS A 92 -13.22 10.64 -35.96
C CYS A 92 -11.71 10.88 -35.83
N GLY A 93 -11.33 11.94 -35.11
CA GLY A 93 -9.94 12.26 -34.83
C GLY A 93 -9.21 11.14 -34.08
N GLU A 94 -7.88 11.12 -34.19
CA GLU A 94 -6.97 10.12 -33.62
C GLU A 94 -7.17 9.89 -32.10
N CYS A 95 -7.63 10.93 -31.40
CA CYS A 95 -7.95 10.91 -29.97
C CYS A 95 -9.17 10.03 -29.64
N THR A 96 -10.17 9.97 -30.51
CA THR A 96 -11.41 9.20 -30.27
C THR A 96 -11.13 7.70 -30.38
N VAL A 97 -10.29 7.30 -31.35
CA VAL A 97 -9.86 5.90 -31.52
C VAL A 97 -9.01 5.44 -30.34
N ARG A 98 -8.10 6.28 -29.83
CA ARG A 98 -7.31 5.98 -28.62
C ARG A 98 -8.19 5.86 -27.37
N ARG A 99 -9.24 6.68 -27.25
CA ARG A 99 -10.17 6.62 -26.11
C ARG A 99 -10.99 5.34 -26.11
N VAL A 100 -11.55 4.94 -27.26
CA VAL A 100 -12.31 3.68 -27.40
C VAL A 100 -11.41 2.46 -27.14
N CYS A 101 -10.18 2.43 -27.68
CA CYS A 101 -9.24 1.37 -27.38
C CYS A 101 -8.82 1.34 -25.91
N GLY A 102 -8.61 2.50 -25.29
CA GLY A 102 -8.28 2.63 -23.87
C GLY A 102 -9.40 2.12 -22.95
N GLU A 103 -10.65 2.42 -23.27
CA GLU A 103 -11.83 1.95 -22.53
C GLU A 103 -12.06 0.45 -22.70
N CYS A 104 -11.83 -0.11 -23.90
CA CYS A 104 -11.88 -1.56 -24.11
C CYS A 104 -10.79 -2.30 -23.33
N VAL A 105 -9.55 -1.77 -23.30
CA VAL A 105 -8.45 -2.36 -22.51
C VAL A 105 -8.74 -2.27 -21.02
N GLN A 106 -9.26 -1.14 -20.53
CA GLN A 106 -9.70 -1.00 -19.13
C GLN A 106 -10.88 -1.92 -18.79
N GLY A 107 -11.82 -2.13 -19.72
CA GLY A 107 -12.94 -3.05 -19.55
C GLY A 107 -12.50 -4.51 -19.43
N VAL A 108 -11.57 -4.94 -20.28
CA VAL A 108 -10.95 -6.28 -20.21
C VAL A 108 -10.15 -6.42 -18.91
N TRP A 109 -9.42 -5.38 -18.47
CA TRP A 109 -8.71 -5.38 -17.18
C TRP A 109 -9.65 -5.42 -15.96
N ARG A 110 -10.79 -4.72 -16.00
CA ARG A 110 -11.80 -4.78 -14.91
C ARG A 110 -12.43 -6.17 -14.79
N VAL A 111 -12.68 -6.86 -15.90
CA VAL A 111 -13.39 -8.14 -15.91
C VAL A 111 -12.45 -9.33 -15.72
N TYR A 112 -11.27 -9.32 -16.35
CA TYR A 112 -10.32 -10.43 -16.31
C TYR A 112 -9.11 -10.17 -15.41
N GLY A 113 -8.68 -8.92 -15.22
CA GLY A 113 -7.54 -8.57 -14.35
C GLY A 113 -7.87 -8.79 -12.87
N ALA A 114 -9.05 -8.37 -12.42
CA ALA A 114 -9.48 -8.55 -11.03
C ALA A 114 -9.74 -10.03 -10.66
N ARG A 115 -10.09 -10.88 -11.62
CA ARG A 115 -10.34 -12.31 -11.40
C ARG A 115 -9.08 -13.17 -11.57
N ALA A 116 -8.18 -12.79 -12.49
CA ALA A 116 -6.88 -13.44 -12.64
C ALA A 116 -5.92 -13.14 -11.47
N LEU A 117 -6.01 -11.96 -10.84
CA LEU A 117 -5.23 -11.62 -9.64
C LEU A 117 -5.81 -12.23 -8.35
N ARG A 118 -7.12 -12.51 -8.29
CA ARG A 118 -7.74 -13.17 -7.13
C ARG A 118 -7.64 -14.70 -7.15
N SER A 119 -7.13 -15.29 -8.24
CA SER A 119 -6.95 -16.74 -8.39
C SER A 119 -5.50 -17.17 -8.64
N LEU A 120 -4.51 -16.38 -8.21
CA LEU A 120 -3.11 -16.81 -8.15
C LEU A 120 -2.71 -17.06 -6.69
N PRO A 121 -3.07 -18.21 -6.10
CA PRO A 121 -2.36 -18.68 -4.92
C PRO A 121 -0.93 -19.07 -5.35
N ASN A 122 0.06 -18.57 -4.62
CA ASN A 122 1.48 -18.92 -4.72
C ASN A 122 2.17 -18.62 -6.06
N MET A 123 2.55 -17.35 -6.28
CA MET A 123 3.70 -17.06 -7.12
C MET A 123 4.97 -17.42 -6.35
N SER A 124 5.65 -18.49 -6.74
CA SER A 124 6.98 -18.82 -6.21
C SER A 124 7.97 -17.71 -6.57
N VAL A 125 8.85 -17.37 -5.65
CA VAL A 125 9.88 -16.33 -5.86
C VAL A 125 10.94 -16.73 -6.89
N SER A 126 11.05 -18.02 -7.18
CA SER A 126 11.73 -18.52 -8.39
C SER A 126 11.13 -18.02 -9.71
N ARG A 127 9.89 -17.52 -9.72
CA ARG A 127 9.28 -16.77 -10.85
C ARG A 127 9.42 -15.25 -10.73
N LEU A 128 9.75 -14.69 -9.55
CA LEU A 128 10.08 -13.26 -9.41
C LEU A 128 11.36 -12.91 -10.14
N ALA A 129 12.33 -13.82 -10.12
CA ALA A 129 13.55 -13.69 -10.90
C ALA A 129 13.27 -13.73 -12.42
N ARG A 130 12.23 -14.44 -12.87
CA ARG A 130 11.85 -14.55 -14.29
C ARG A 130 11.20 -13.29 -14.90
N GLY A 131 11.05 -12.20 -14.14
CA GLY A 131 10.41 -10.97 -14.61
C GLY A 131 11.32 -9.75 -14.51
N CYS A 132 11.91 -9.33 -15.64
CA CYS A 132 12.73 -8.13 -15.81
C CYS A 132 11.97 -6.79 -15.59
N SER A 133 11.06 -6.70 -14.62
CA SER A 133 10.17 -5.56 -14.41
C SER A 133 10.15 -5.02 -12.97
N ARG A 134 10.81 -5.70 -12.02
CA ARG A 134 10.85 -5.27 -10.62
C ARG A 134 12.03 -4.35 -10.34
N LEU A 135 11.76 -3.29 -9.58
CA LEU A 135 12.78 -2.45 -8.97
C LEU A 135 13.10 -2.96 -7.57
N PHE A 136 14.36 -2.83 -7.20
CA PHE A 136 14.86 -3.04 -5.85
C PHE A 136 15.33 -1.71 -5.30
N LEU A 137 14.87 -1.35 -4.11
CA LEU A 137 15.34 -0.20 -3.35
C LEU A 137 16.03 -0.71 -2.09
N LEU A 138 17.33 -0.43 -2.01
CA LEU A 138 18.16 -0.71 -0.84
C LEU A 138 18.36 0.58 -0.06
N GLU A 139 17.84 0.62 1.16
CA GLU A 139 18.00 1.75 2.07
C GLU A 139 19.33 1.61 2.81
N LEU A 140 20.25 2.55 2.56
CA LEU A 140 21.55 2.60 3.23
C LEU A 140 21.46 3.48 4.49
N GLU A 141 22.46 3.38 5.37
CA GLU A 141 22.54 4.18 6.59
C GLU A 141 22.38 5.69 6.35
N ALA A 142 21.97 6.42 7.40
CA ALA A 142 21.30 7.73 7.40
C ALA A 142 21.93 8.91 6.60
N ARG A 143 23.07 8.74 5.93
CA ARG A 143 23.71 9.75 5.05
C ARG A 143 24.00 9.25 3.64
N ALA A 144 23.83 7.97 3.36
CA ALA A 144 24.08 7.40 2.05
C ALA A 144 22.81 7.42 1.19
N GLU A 145 22.96 7.78 -0.07
CA GLU A 145 21.87 7.67 -1.04
C GLU A 145 21.46 6.20 -1.22
N PRO A 146 20.16 5.89 -1.25
CA PRO A 146 19.71 4.52 -1.44
C PRO A 146 20.11 4.02 -2.84
N LEU A 147 20.47 2.74 -2.93
CA LEU A 147 20.72 2.12 -4.22
C LEU A 147 19.41 1.61 -4.81
N CYS A 148 19.06 2.07 -6.02
CA CYS A 148 17.99 1.49 -6.79
C CYS A 148 18.56 0.67 -7.96
N PHE A 149 18.06 -0.56 -8.15
CA PHE A 149 18.54 -1.44 -9.22
C PHE A 149 17.42 -2.35 -9.76
N ILE A 150 17.65 -2.87 -10.97
CA ILE A 150 16.88 -3.96 -11.58
C ILE A 150 17.77 -5.19 -11.75
N LEU A 151 17.12 -6.33 -11.97
CA LEU A 151 17.77 -7.58 -12.32
C LEU A 151 17.59 -7.85 -13.82
N SER A 152 18.69 -8.18 -14.50
CA SER A 152 18.75 -8.42 -15.96
C SER A 152 19.31 -9.80 -16.26
N CYS A 153 18.78 -10.50 -17.27
CA CYS A 153 19.39 -11.73 -17.78
C CYS A 153 20.65 -11.46 -18.61
N GLU A 154 20.86 -10.21 -19.04
CA GLU A 154 21.96 -9.81 -19.92
C GLU A 154 22.96 -8.93 -19.18
N ARG A 155 24.24 -9.10 -19.52
CA ARG A 155 25.31 -8.19 -19.11
C ARG A 155 25.13 -6.87 -19.85
N SER A 156 25.11 -5.77 -19.11
CA SER A 156 25.09 -4.43 -19.69
C SER A 156 26.32 -3.66 -19.28
N ALA A 157 26.82 -2.81 -20.18
CA ALA A 157 27.90 -1.88 -19.83
C ALA A 157 27.46 -0.99 -18.67
N SER A 158 28.21 -1.04 -17.56
CA SER A 158 28.03 -0.17 -16.41
C SER A 158 28.75 1.16 -16.63
N THR A 159 28.10 2.28 -16.39
CA THR A 159 28.80 3.56 -16.35
C THR A 159 29.71 3.64 -15.11
N ARG A 160 30.68 4.56 -15.10
CA ARG A 160 31.51 4.80 -13.90
C ARG A 160 30.68 5.18 -12.67
N ALA A 161 29.57 5.91 -12.87
CA ALA A 161 28.65 6.28 -11.80
C ALA A 161 27.90 5.05 -11.24
N ASP A 162 27.44 4.16 -12.12
CA ASP A 162 26.78 2.90 -11.72
C ASP A 162 27.72 2.02 -10.88
N ALA A 163 28.97 1.87 -11.34
CA ALA A 163 29.99 1.11 -10.62
C ALA A 163 30.27 1.69 -9.23
N GLU A 164 30.32 3.03 -9.11
CA GLU A 164 30.51 3.73 -7.84
C GLU A 164 29.33 3.53 -6.88
N ALA A 165 28.10 3.65 -7.39
CA ALA A 165 26.89 3.47 -6.60
C ALA A 165 26.77 2.06 -6.03
N VAL A 166 27.05 1.04 -6.86
CA VAL A 166 27.07 -0.36 -6.41
C VAL A 166 28.21 -0.59 -5.44
N ARG A 167 29.43 -0.11 -5.72
CA ARG A 167 30.57 -0.25 -4.81
C ARG A 167 30.29 0.32 -3.43
N ARG A 168 29.61 1.48 -3.35
CA ARG A 168 29.22 2.10 -2.06
C ARG A 168 28.23 1.23 -1.29
N ALA A 169 27.24 0.67 -1.97
CA ALA A 169 26.18 -0.12 -1.35
C ALA A 169 26.65 -1.53 -0.94
N PHE A 170 27.33 -2.22 -1.86
CA PHE A 170 27.66 -3.64 -1.77
C PHE A 170 29.06 -3.87 -1.17
N GLY A 171 29.99 -2.93 -1.36
CA GLY A 171 31.36 -3.06 -0.89
C GLY A 171 32.10 -4.24 -1.52
N SER A 172 32.89 -4.93 -0.71
CA SER A 172 33.62 -6.16 -1.07
C SER A 172 33.19 -7.38 -0.25
N ALA A 173 32.09 -7.26 0.49
CA ALA A 173 31.58 -8.29 1.39
C ALA A 173 30.90 -9.44 0.62
N ARG A 174 30.67 -10.56 1.30
CA ARG A 174 29.72 -11.57 0.80
C ARG A 174 28.30 -11.03 1.02
N LEU A 175 27.45 -11.21 0.02
CA LEU A 175 26.14 -10.58 -0.01
C LEU A 175 25.03 -11.60 -0.14
N PHE A 176 23.98 -11.39 0.63
CA PHE A 176 22.77 -12.21 0.57
C PHE A 176 21.55 -11.31 0.67
N SER A 177 20.45 -11.64 -0.01
CA SER A 177 19.17 -10.97 0.22
C SER A 177 18.10 -11.96 0.63
N LEU A 178 17.33 -11.60 1.63
CA LEU A 178 16.21 -12.35 2.15
C LEU A 178 14.95 -11.57 1.84
N LEU A 179 14.08 -12.10 0.98
CA LEU A 179 12.79 -11.53 0.65
C LEU A 179 11.69 -12.37 1.32
N VAL A 180 10.70 -11.72 1.91
CA VAL A 180 9.58 -12.42 2.55
C VAL A 180 8.62 -12.95 1.48
N ASP A 181 8.32 -14.23 1.56
CA ASP A 181 7.61 -14.99 0.53
C ASP A 181 6.17 -15.33 0.93
N GLY A 182 5.29 -15.40 -0.07
CA GLY A 182 4.00 -16.07 0.03
C GLY A 182 2.99 -15.43 0.98
N GLY A 183 1.97 -16.20 1.36
CA GLY A 183 0.99 -15.85 2.39
C GLY A 183 0.01 -14.72 2.07
N GLY A 184 -0.83 -14.40 3.05
CA GLY A 184 -1.65 -13.18 3.07
C GLY A 184 -0.85 -11.95 3.52
N ARG A 185 -1.45 -10.75 3.45
CA ARG A 185 -0.80 -9.49 3.88
C ARG A 185 -0.40 -9.52 5.36
N VAL A 186 -1.25 -10.07 6.23
CA VAL A 186 -0.99 -10.26 7.67
C VAL A 186 0.21 -11.17 7.89
N GLN A 187 0.22 -12.34 7.23
CA GLN A 187 1.32 -13.30 7.35
C GLN A 187 2.64 -12.67 6.90
N ARG A 188 2.68 -11.99 5.75
CA ARG A 188 3.90 -11.30 5.29
C ARG A 188 4.38 -10.23 6.26
N ALA A 189 3.47 -9.43 6.82
CA ALA A 189 3.83 -8.39 7.78
C ALA A 189 4.46 -9.00 9.05
N ARG A 190 3.90 -10.10 9.56
CA ARG A 190 4.43 -10.82 10.73
C ARG A 190 5.75 -11.51 10.41
N SER A 191 5.84 -12.26 9.31
CA SER A 191 7.08 -12.93 8.90
C SER A 191 8.22 -11.94 8.66
N HIS A 192 7.95 -10.74 8.15
CA HIS A 192 8.95 -9.67 8.05
C HIS A 192 9.42 -9.18 9.42
N ALA A 193 8.52 -8.98 10.37
CA ALA A 193 8.87 -8.55 11.73
C ALA A 193 9.61 -9.64 12.52
N GLU A 194 9.20 -10.90 12.39
CA GLU A 194 9.86 -12.07 12.96
C GLU A 194 11.27 -12.21 12.39
N LEU A 195 11.43 -12.11 11.05
CA LEU A 195 12.72 -12.11 10.39
C LEU A 195 13.62 -10.99 10.90
N MET A 196 13.10 -9.76 11.03
CA MET A 196 13.85 -8.64 11.58
C MET A 196 14.36 -8.93 13.00
N LYS A 197 13.52 -9.49 13.88
CA LYS A 197 13.92 -9.85 15.25
C LYS A 197 14.97 -10.97 15.25
N ALA A 198 14.80 -11.99 14.40
CA ALA A 198 15.74 -13.08 14.27
C ALA A 198 17.12 -12.60 13.77
N LEU A 199 17.14 -11.69 12.79
CA LEU A 199 18.37 -11.09 12.28
C LEU A 199 19.14 -10.34 13.37
N HIS A 200 18.47 -9.49 14.16
CA HIS A 200 19.14 -8.79 15.27
C HIS A 200 19.66 -9.73 16.36
N ALA A 201 18.97 -10.85 16.61
CA ALA A 201 19.31 -11.76 17.70
C ALA A 201 20.41 -12.78 17.34
N GLN A 202 20.49 -13.18 16.07
CA GLN A 202 21.29 -14.34 15.65
C GLN A 202 22.42 -13.99 14.67
N LEU A 203 22.40 -12.82 14.02
CA LEU A 203 23.48 -12.46 13.11
C LEU A 203 24.81 -12.25 13.85
N PRO A 204 25.94 -12.71 13.28
CA PRO A 204 27.27 -12.38 13.78
C PRO A 204 27.51 -10.85 13.80
N PRO A 205 28.33 -10.33 14.74
CA PRO A 205 28.66 -8.89 14.80
C PRO A 205 29.27 -8.32 13.52
N GLU A 206 29.94 -9.16 12.73
CA GLU A 206 30.55 -8.81 11.45
C GLU A 206 29.54 -8.77 10.28
N CYS A 207 28.30 -9.19 10.53
CA CYS A 207 27.21 -9.15 9.56
C CYS A 207 26.33 -7.93 9.81
N ILE A 208 26.28 -7.03 8.82
CA ILE A 208 25.40 -5.88 8.84
C ILE A 208 24.25 -6.15 7.87
N PHE A 209 23.04 -5.71 8.21
CA PHE A 209 21.91 -5.80 7.31
C PHE A 209 21.22 -4.47 7.10
N SER A 210 20.62 -4.33 5.93
CA SER A 210 19.95 -3.10 5.49
C SER A 210 18.59 -3.43 4.88
N PRO A 211 17.57 -2.57 5.04
CA PRO A 211 16.25 -2.80 4.46
C PRO A 211 16.32 -2.89 2.93
N LEU A 212 15.72 -3.94 2.37
CA LEU A 212 15.62 -4.15 0.94
C LEU A 212 14.14 -4.31 0.56
N THR A 213 13.71 -3.51 -0.41
CA THR A 213 12.33 -3.54 -0.90
C THR A 213 12.30 -3.84 -2.38
N SER A 214 11.51 -4.84 -2.80
CA SER A 214 11.25 -5.13 -4.20
C SER A 214 9.82 -4.75 -4.57
N PHE A 215 9.61 -4.07 -5.69
CA PHE A 215 8.27 -3.63 -6.11
C PHE A 215 8.13 -3.51 -7.63
N LEU A 216 6.89 -3.46 -8.11
CA LEU A 216 6.57 -3.13 -9.49
C LEU A 216 6.17 -1.65 -9.56
N PRO A 217 6.84 -0.82 -10.38
CA PRO A 217 6.51 0.60 -10.50
C PRO A 217 5.04 0.82 -10.85
N GLY A 218 4.34 1.67 -10.10
CA GLY A 218 2.95 2.04 -10.34
C GLY A 218 1.91 0.93 -10.07
N VAL A 219 2.32 -0.24 -9.56
CA VAL A 219 1.40 -1.34 -9.23
C VAL A 219 1.17 -1.37 -7.71
N LYS A 220 -0.06 -1.06 -7.30
CA LYS A 220 -0.50 -1.15 -5.89
C LYS A 220 -0.30 -2.57 -5.36
N ASP A 221 0.02 -2.69 -4.07
CA ASP A 221 0.20 -3.96 -3.36
C ASP A 221 1.33 -4.87 -3.89
N SER A 222 2.21 -4.34 -4.74
CA SER A 222 3.33 -5.10 -5.32
C SER A 222 4.58 -5.15 -4.42
N LEU A 223 4.58 -4.43 -3.30
CA LEU A 223 5.72 -4.32 -2.40
C LEU A 223 6.04 -5.67 -1.72
N ILE A 224 7.30 -6.09 -1.83
CA ILE A 224 7.88 -7.23 -1.11
C ILE A 224 9.01 -6.68 -0.27
N ARG A 225 8.93 -6.88 1.04
CA ARG A 225 9.94 -6.42 1.99
C ARG A 225 10.92 -7.53 2.32
N GLY A 226 12.11 -7.14 2.69
CA GLY A 226 13.21 -8.03 2.99
C GLY A 226 14.43 -7.26 3.47
N PHE A 227 15.56 -7.95 3.47
CA PHE A 227 16.83 -7.41 3.94
C PHE A 227 17.96 -7.82 3.00
N LEU A 228 18.94 -6.93 2.83
CA LEU A 228 20.23 -7.28 2.24
C LEU A 228 21.23 -7.42 3.39
N LEU A 229 21.90 -8.57 3.45
CA LEU A 229 22.99 -8.88 4.37
C LEU A 229 24.33 -8.60 3.69
N ARG A 230 25.23 -8.01 4.46
CA ARG A 230 26.64 -7.84 4.16
C ARG A 230 27.44 -8.58 5.21
N ASP A 231 28.07 -9.67 4.80
CA ASP A 231 28.93 -10.49 5.65
C ASP A 231 30.39 -10.20 5.32
N GLU A 232 31.06 -9.48 6.22
CA GLU A 232 32.49 -9.17 6.10
C GLU A 232 33.38 -10.27 6.68
N SER A 233 32.79 -11.32 7.26
CA SER A 233 33.55 -12.46 7.76
C SER A 233 34.01 -13.37 6.62
N THR A 234 35.03 -14.18 6.91
CA THR A 234 35.50 -15.27 6.04
C THR A 234 34.88 -16.62 6.39
N SER A 235 33.94 -16.67 7.35
CA SER A 235 33.42 -17.91 7.93
C SER A 235 32.11 -18.37 7.27
N SER A 236 31.88 -19.69 7.18
CA SER A 236 30.63 -20.23 6.62
C SER A 236 29.44 -20.22 7.61
N SER A 237 29.52 -19.45 8.72
CA SER A 237 28.50 -19.42 9.77
C SER A 237 27.19 -18.81 9.26
N THR A 238 27.29 -17.73 8.49
CA THR A 238 26.15 -17.03 7.87
C THR A 238 25.37 -17.93 6.93
N GLU A 239 26.03 -18.75 6.12
CA GLU A 239 25.38 -19.66 5.16
C GLU A 239 24.55 -20.76 5.85
N ARG A 240 25.00 -21.23 7.03
CA ARG A 240 24.22 -22.17 7.85
C ARG A 240 22.97 -21.49 8.40
N LEU A 241 23.13 -20.31 8.98
CA LEU A 241 22.02 -19.51 9.50
C LEU A 241 21.01 -19.12 8.41
N LEU A 242 21.47 -18.81 7.19
CA LEU A 242 20.60 -18.59 6.03
C LEU A 242 19.84 -19.85 5.61
N SER A 243 20.46 -21.02 5.71
CA SER A 243 19.80 -22.31 5.46
C SER A 243 18.69 -22.54 6.49
N ASP A 244 18.95 -22.23 7.76
CA ASP A 244 17.99 -22.35 8.86
C ASP A 244 16.83 -21.36 8.69
N PHE A 245 17.10 -20.11 8.32
CA PHE A 245 16.05 -19.12 8.03
C PHE A 245 15.16 -19.52 6.87
N ARG A 246 15.73 -20.08 5.80
CA ARG A 246 14.94 -20.57 4.66
C ARG A 246 14.00 -21.73 5.04
N GLN A 247 14.36 -22.53 6.04
CA GLN A 247 13.54 -23.64 6.54
C GLN A 247 12.49 -23.19 7.58
N SER A 248 12.88 -22.28 8.47
CA SER A 248 12.06 -21.84 9.60
C SER A 248 11.14 -20.66 9.28
N HIS A 249 11.49 -19.85 8.27
CA HIS A 249 10.73 -18.67 7.86
C HIS A 249 10.26 -18.80 6.41
N SER A 250 9.12 -18.18 6.09
CA SER A 250 8.65 -18.05 4.71
C SER A 250 9.45 -16.98 3.97
N VAL A 251 10.69 -17.30 3.60
CA VAL A 251 11.64 -16.37 2.96
C VAL A 251 12.36 -17.01 1.77
N SER A 252 12.57 -16.23 0.72
CA SER A 252 13.52 -16.56 -0.34
C SER A 252 14.85 -15.91 -0.10
N VAL A 253 15.90 -16.71 -0.23
CA VAL A 253 17.28 -16.29 -0.02
C VAL A 253 18.01 -16.31 -1.36
N PHE A 254 18.73 -15.24 -1.64
CA PHE A 254 19.57 -15.10 -2.83
C PHE A 254 20.99 -14.74 -2.41
N SER A 255 21.99 -15.30 -3.09
CA SER A 255 23.40 -14.91 -2.98
C SER A 255 23.77 -13.94 -4.10
N TYR A 256 24.77 -13.10 -3.86
CA TYR A 256 25.36 -12.28 -4.90
C TYR A 256 26.86 -12.55 -5.03
N GLU A 257 27.30 -12.79 -6.26
CA GLU A 257 28.70 -13.04 -6.60
C GLU A 257 29.22 -11.96 -7.54
N ARG A 258 30.52 -11.65 -7.41
CA ARG A 258 31.19 -10.69 -8.29
C ARG A 258 31.84 -11.44 -9.45
N GLU A 259 31.37 -11.17 -10.66
CA GLU A 259 32.02 -11.58 -11.91
C GLU A 259 32.88 -10.43 -12.44
N GLN A 260 34.04 -10.72 -13.02
CA GLN A 260 34.94 -9.73 -13.62
C GLN A 260 35.34 -10.20 -15.02
N ASP A 261 35.43 -9.29 -15.99
CA ASP A 261 36.01 -9.57 -17.30
C ASP A 261 37.54 -9.37 -17.32
N GLY A 262 38.15 -9.72 -18.45
CA GLY A 262 39.59 -9.53 -18.66
C GLY A 262 40.03 -8.06 -18.72
N ASP A 263 39.10 -7.12 -18.96
CA ASP A 263 39.34 -5.69 -19.11
C ASP A 263 39.16 -4.90 -17.79
N GLY A 264 38.85 -5.60 -16.68
CA GLY A 264 38.74 -5.01 -15.35
C GLY A 264 37.34 -4.50 -14.98
N GLN A 265 36.34 -4.69 -15.83
CA GLN A 265 34.94 -4.41 -15.52
C GLN A 265 34.36 -5.55 -14.68
N PHE A 266 33.52 -5.21 -13.69
CA PHE A 266 32.88 -6.19 -12.82
C PHE A 266 31.36 -6.01 -12.79
N TRP A 267 30.67 -7.12 -12.55
CA TRP A 267 29.23 -7.18 -12.37
C TRP A 267 28.89 -7.98 -11.13
N TRP A 268 27.80 -7.60 -10.48
CA TRP A 268 27.20 -8.40 -9.41
C TRP A 268 26.10 -9.28 -9.99
N CYS A 269 26.19 -10.56 -9.71
CA CYS A 269 25.27 -11.59 -10.18
C CYS A 269 24.48 -12.11 -8.99
N GLN A 270 23.17 -11.95 -9.04
CA GLN A 270 22.26 -12.58 -8.10
C GLN A 270 21.88 -13.98 -8.58
N GLU A 271 21.90 -14.95 -7.68
CA GLU A 271 21.36 -16.28 -7.90
C GLU A 271 20.61 -16.79 -6.66
N MET A 272 19.72 -17.77 -6.87
CA MET A 272 19.00 -18.41 -5.76
C MET A 272 20.01 -19.12 -4.85
N PHE A 273 19.95 -18.83 -3.55
CA PHE A 273 20.89 -19.40 -2.58
C PHE A 273 20.72 -20.92 -2.50
N ARG A 274 21.84 -21.65 -2.63
CA ARG A 274 21.91 -23.10 -2.49
C ARG A 274 22.74 -23.43 -1.27
N SER A 275 22.20 -24.25 -0.37
CA SER A 275 22.98 -24.72 0.77
C SER A 275 24.05 -25.69 0.27
N PRO A 276 25.31 -25.60 0.75
CA PRO A 276 26.37 -26.54 0.36
C PRO A 276 26.04 -28.00 0.73
N ALA A 277 25.11 -28.22 1.66
CA ALA A 277 24.74 -29.53 2.19
C ALA A 277 23.66 -30.28 1.38
N THR A 278 23.05 -29.64 0.39
CA THR A 278 22.02 -30.25 -0.48
C THR A 278 22.61 -30.60 -1.83
N GLU A 279 22.43 -31.85 -2.28
CA GLU A 279 22.86 -32.32 -3.59
C GLU A 279 22.40 -31.37 -4.72
N PRO A 280 23.16 -31.26 -5.83
CA PRO A 280 22.80 -30.37 -6.92
C PRO A 280 21.49 -30.82 -7.56
N GLU A 281 20.38 -30.18 -7.19
CA GLU A 281 19.15 -30.23 -7.98
C GLU A 281 19.51 -29.83 -9.42
N SER A 282 19.19 -30.73 -10.36
CA SER A 282 19.57 -30.72 -11.78
C SER A 282 18.94 -29.60 -12.62
N GLY A 283 18.56 -28.48 -11.99
CA GLY A 283 18.17 -27.25 -12.67
C GLY A 283 19.32 -26.25 -12.70
N GLN A 284 19.67 -25.72 -13.86
CA GLN A 284 20.51 -24.52 -13.94
C GLN A 284 19.83 -23.39 -13.16
N SER A 285 20.51 -22.86 -12.12
CA SER A 285 20.05 -21.64 -11.45
C SER A 285 20.18 -20.51 -12.46
N GLN A 286 19.09 -19.83 -12.77
CA GLN A 286 19.13 -18.69 -13.66
C GLN A 286 19.82 -17.53 -12.92
N ARG A 287 20.90 -17.00 -13.50
CA ARG A 287 21.66 -15.87 -12.98
C ARG A 287 21.09 -14.56 -13.48
N PHE A 288 21.12 -13.54 -12.63
CA PHE A 288 20.67 -12.20 -12.97
C PHE A 288 21.70 -11.15 -12.58
N TYR A 289 21.97 -10.23 -13.48
CA TYR A 289 22.91 -9.14 -13.29
C TYR A 289 22.22 -7.93 -12.66
N VAL A 290 22.85 -7.40 -11.60
CA VAL A 290 22.43 -6.17 -10.95
C VAL A 290 22.75 -4.99 -11.85
N LYS A 291 21.72 -4.24 -12.25
CA LYS A 291 21.86 -3.03 -13.04
C LYS A 291 21.30 -1.84 -12.25
N PRO A 292 22.15 -0.90 -11.80
CA PRO A 292 21.71 0.34 -11.18
C PRO A 292 20.76 1.11 -12.08
N THR A 293 19.82 1.81 -11.46
CA THR A 293 18.86 2.67 -12.13
C THR A 293 18.54 3.86 -11.27
N THR A 294 17.96 4.89 -11.88
CA THR A 294 17.49 6.07 -11.15
C THR A 294 16.41 5.67 -10.15
N ALA A 295 16.48 6.26 -8.95
CA ALA A 295 15.42 6.11 -7.96
C ALA A 295 14.07 6.59 -8.55
N PRO A 296 12.95 5.94 -8.18
CA PRO A 296 11.64 6.40 -8.61
C PRO A 296 11.34 7.80 -8.08
N GLU A 297 10.53 8.57 -8.80
CA GLU A 297 10.06 9.91 -8.38
C GLU A 297 9.34 9.89 -7.02
N HIS A 298 8.72 8.75 -6.69
CA HIS A 298 7.96 8.56 -5.46
C HIS A 298 8.49 7.37 -4.66
N HIS A 299 8.49 7.51 -3.33
CA HIS A 299 8.93 6.43 -2.43
C HIS A 299 8.04 5.19 -2.60
N PRO A 300 8.60 3.97 -2.72
CA PRO A 300 7.82 2.77 -3.02
C PRO A 300 6.80 2.42 -1.95
N ALA A 301 6.99 2.87 -0.70
CA ALA A 301 6.00 2.74 0.35
C ALA A 301 4.61 3.25 -0.07
N MET A 302 4.55 4.31 -0.90
CA MET A 302 3.30 4.89 -1.41
C MET A 302 2.42 3.88 -2.17
N LEU A 303 2.99 2.80 -2.70
CA LEU A 303 2.25 1.74 -3.40
C LEU A 303 1.33 0.94 -2.47
N ASN A 304 1.61 0.93 -1.16
CA ASN A 304 0.89 0.13 -0.17
C ASN A 304 0.32 0.95 1.00
N MET A 305 0.63 2.26 1.11
CA MET A 305 0.22 3.06 2.28
C MET A 305 -1.30 3.05 2.52
N ILE A 306 -2.09 3.17 1.47
CA ILE A 306 -3.56 3.14 1.56
C ILE A 306 -4.00 1.75 1.94
N ASN A 307 -4.76 1.64 3.03
CA ASN A 307 -5.31 0.41 3.60
C ASN A 307 -4.25 -0.64 4.01
N SER A 308 -3.00 -0.21 4.19
CA SER A 308 -1.98 -0.96 4.95
C SER A 308 -1.33 -0.15 6.06
N ASP A 309 -1.10 1.15 5.84
CA ASP A 309 -0.55 2.06 6.86
C ASP A 309 -1.62 3.06 7.35
N VAL A 310 -2.43 3.59 6.42
CA VAL A 310 -3.56 4.50 6.70
C VAL A 310 -4.84 3.91 6.15
N PHE A 311 -5.85 3.75 7.01
CA PHE A 311 -7.13 3.14 6.64
C PHE A 311 -8.19 4.21 6.39
N TYR A 312 -8.93 4.05 5.30
CA TYR A 312 -9.97 4.99 4.86
C TYR A 312 -11.37 4.42 4.94
N ARG A 313 -11.51 3.16 5.35
CA ARG A 313 -12.80 2.50 5.54
C ARG A 313 -12.78 1.59 6.75
N LEU A 314 -13.91 1.48 7.41
CA LEU A 314 -14.10 0.54 8.52
C LEU A 314 -13.80 -0.89 8.09
N GLU A 315 -14.37 -1.31 6.96
CA GLU A 315 -14.26 -2.68 6.43
C GLU A 315 -12.80 -3.08 6.20
N ASP A 316 -11.97 -2.18 5.67
CA ASP A 316 -10.58 -2.48 5.34
C ASP A 316 -9.75 -2.77 6.61
N ALA A 317 -10.00 -2.01 7.69
CA ALA A 317 -9.36 -2.20 8.99
C ALA A 317 -9.93 -3.43 9.72
N TYR A 318 -11.25 -3.62 9.67
CA TYR A 318 -11.93 -4.79 10.21
C TYR A 318 -11.38 -6.08 9.61
N GLN A 319 -11.23 -6.12 8.28
CA GLN A 319 -10.72 -7.28 7.56
C GLN A 319 -9.30 -7.66 8.00
N VAL A 320 -8.43 -6.70 8.35
CA VAL A 320 -7.08 -7.01 8.85
C VAL A 320 -7.16 -7.78 10.16
N LEU A 321 -7.95 -7.32 11.13
CA LEU A 321 -8.11 -8.04 12.40
C LEU A 321 -8.84 -9.38 12.22
N GLN A 322 -9.78 -9.46 11.27
CA GLN A 322 -10.45 -10.70 10.91
C GLN A 322 -9.48 -11.74 10.34
N GLU A 323 -8.51 -11.31 9.52
CA GLU A 323 -7.41 -12.15 9.02
C GLU A 323 -6.47 -12.61 10.16
N CYS A 324 -6.39 -11.83 11.25
CA CYS A 324 -5.56 -12.14 12.42
C CYS A 324 -6.19 -13.15 13.40
N LYS A 325 -7.47 -13.50 13.29
CA LYS A 325 -8.22 -14.30 14.29
C LYS A 325 -7.54 -15.60 14.77
N ASN A 326 -6.78 -16.27 13.89
CA ASN A 326 -6.13 -17.55 14.19
C ASN A 326 -4.74 -17.37 14.82
N VAL A 327 -4.20 -16.16 14.78
CA VAL A 327 -2.80 -15.85 15.12
C VAL A 327 -2.73 -14.88 16.30
N ILE A 328 -3.72 -14.00 16.42
CA ILE A 328 -3.87 -13.00 17.48
C ILE A 328 -5.30 -13.14 18.01
N PRO A 329 -5.54 -14.01 19.01
CA PRO A 329 -6.87 -14.28 19.56
C PRO A 329 -7.61 -13.02 20.03
N GLU A 330 -6.89 -12.05 20.58
CA GLU A 330 -7.38 -10.75 21.04
C GLU A 330 -8.08 -9.95 19.94
N SER A 331 -7.78 -10.25 18.65
CA SER A 331 -8.45 -9.62 17.52
C SER A 331 -9.95 -9.83 17.56
N MET A 332 -10.42 -11.02 17.95
CA MET A 332 -11.86 -11.31 18.03
C MET A 332 -12.55 -10.46 19.09
N ALA A 333 -11.92 -10.29 20.26
CA ALA A 333 -12.47 -9.47 21.33
C ALA A 333 -12.56 -7.99 20.92
N VAL A 334 -11.57 -7.49 20.17
CA VAL A 334 -11.62 -6.12 19.63
C VAL A 334 -12.76 -5.98 18.60
N LEU A 335 -12.93 -6.95 17.69
CA LEU A 335 -14.01 -6.92 16.70
C LEU A 335 -15.40 -6.97 17.35
N GLU A 336 -15.58 -7.78 18.39
CA GLU A 336 -16.84 -7.80 19.16
C GLU A 336 -17.15 -6.43 19.80
N ILE A 337 -16.13 -5.73 20.33
CA ILE A 337 -16.30 -4.37 20.85
C ILE A 337 -16.69 -3.41 19.72
N VAL A 338 -16.10 -3.53 18.54
CA VAL A 338 -16.44 -2.70 17.37
C VAL A 338 -17.92 -2.88 17.02
N ASP A 339 -18.37 -4.12 16.87
CA ASP A 339 -19.76 -4.44 16.49
C ASP A 339 -20.76 -3.86 17.50
N GLN A 340 -20.53 -4.10 18.80
CA GLN A 340 -21.39 -3.59 19.88
C GLN A 340 -21.51 -2.06 19.89
N GLN A 341 -20.45 -1.34 19.52
CA GLN A 341 -20.45 0.13 19.55
C GLN A 341 -21.13 0.72 18.30
N LEU A 342 -21.05 0.05 17.15
CA LEU A 342 -21.59 0.52 15.88
C LEU A 342 -23.11 0.33 15.75
N GLU A 343 -23.68 -0.72 16.34
CA GLU A 343 -25.14 -0.97 16.32
C GLU A 343 -25.97 0.16 16.97
N ALA A 344 -25.35 0.99 17.83
CA ALA A 344 -26.02 2.01 18.63
C ALA A 344 -26.19 3.38 17.92
N CYS A 345 -25.96 3.48 16.61
CA CYS A 345 -25.72 4.76 15.93
C CYS A 345 -26.87 5.21 15.00
N LYS A 346 -27.38 6.43 15.22
CA LYS A 346 -28.25 7.17 14.28
C LYS A 346 -27.61 8.51 13.97
N GLN A 347 -27.57 8.89 12.69
CA GLN A 347 -27.12 10.21 12.26
C GLN A 347 -28.16 11.27 12.61
N ASN A 348 -27.77 12.23 13.46
CA ASN A 348 -28.49 13.47 13.69
C ASN A 348 -27.50 14.63 13.64
N GLU A 349 -27.98 15.81 13.25
CA GLU A 349 -27.27 17.07 13.49
C GLU A 349 -27.15 17.28 15.01
N GLY A 350 -25.92 17.39 15.49
CA GLY A 350 -25.60 17.54 16.90
C GLY A 350 -24.76 18.79 17.15
N PHE A 351 -24.46 19.01 18.43
CA PHE A 351 -23.47 19.97 18.87
C PHE A 351 -22.10 19.74 18.20
N PRO A 352 -21.27 20.78 18.07
CA PRO A 352 -20.03 20.69 17.33
C PRO A 352 -19.02 19.75 17.99
N VAL A 353 -18.23 19.11 17.12
CA VAL A 353 -17.15 18.19 17.45
C VAL A 353 -15.82 18.88 17.16
N ILE A 354 -14.99 19.01 18.20
CA ILE A 354 -13.70 19.70 18.16
C ILE A 354 -12.61 18.69 18.51
N VAL A 355 -11.66 18.48 17.60
CA VAL A 355 -10.53 17.58 17.81
C VAL A 355 -9.29 18.39 18.16
N LEU A 356 -8.58 17.97 19.20
CA LEU A 356 -7.27 18.50 19.55
C LEU A 356 -6.19 17.50 19.16
N GLU A 357 -5.29 17.97 18.31
CA GLU A 357 -4.13 17.24 17.80
C GLU A 357 -2.84 17.89 18.29
N GLY A 358 -1.74 17.16 18.20
CA GLY A 358 -0.41 17.66 18.52
C GLY A 358 0.50 16.59 19.08
N LEU A 359 1.79 16.88 19.10
CA LEU A 359 2.80 15.99 19.66
C LEU A 359 2.70 15.90 21.18
N ASP A 360 3.39 14.95 21.79
CA ASP A 360 3.41 14.83 23.25
C ASP A 360 4.11 16.03 23.90
N ALA A 361 3.66 16.38 25.10
CA ALA A 361 4.07 17.57 25.84
C ALA A 361 3.74 18.94 25.19
N THR A 362 2.81 19.01 24.22
CA THR A 362 2.31 20.30 23.69
C THR A 362 1.25 20.98 24.58
N GLY A 363 0.81 20.34 25.67
CA GLY A 363 -0.20 20.89 26.58
C GLY A 363 -1.65 20.48 26.29
N LYS A 364 -1.87 19.47 25.42
CA LYS A 364 -3.21 18.97 25.06
C LYS A 364 -4.09 18.68 26.27
N THR A 365 -3.62 17.84 27.20
CA THR A 365 -4.39 17.42 28.38
C THR A 365 -4.89 18.61 29.21
N THR A 366 -4.01 19.59 29.47
CA THR A 366 -4.36 20.81 30.20
C THR A 366 -5.43 21.62 29.47
N LEU A 367 -5.29 21.77 28.15
CA LEU A 367 -6.25 22.51 27.35
C LEU A 367 -7.59 21.79 27.23
N THR A 368 -7.60 20.46 27.01
CA THR A 368 -8.83 19.67 26.90
C THR A 368 -9.65 19.73 28.19
N GLU A 369 -9.02 19.63 29.36
CA GLU A 369 -9.72 19.74 30.66
C GLU A 369 -10.30 21.15 30.87
N SER A 370 -9.56 22.18 30.47
CA SER A 370 -10.01 23.57 30.58
C SER A 370 -11.19 23.86 29.65
N LEU A 371 -11.13 23.37 28.40
CA LEU A 371 -12.21 23.49 27.42
C LEU A 371 -13.45 22.70 27.83
N GLN A 372 -13.27 21.51 28.41
CA GLN A 372 -14.38 20.69 28.92
C GLN A 372 -15.22 21.49 29.92
N LYS A 373 -14.56 22.17 30.87
CA LYS A 373 -15.22 23.02 31.86
C LYS A 373 -15.85 24.26 31.23
N ALA A 374 -15.11 24.96 30.36
CA ALA A 374 -15.55 26.23 29.77
C ALA A 374 -16.77 26.08 28.84
N LEU A 375 -16.90 24.94 28.14
CA LEU A 375 -17.97 24.67 27.19
C LEU A 375 -19.03 23.69 27.70
N ALA A 376 -18.90 23.22 28.94
CA ALA A 376 -19.68 22.10 29.48
C ALA A 376 -19.73 20.90 28.51
N ALA A 377 -18.60 20.62 27.86
CA ALA A 377 -18.47 19.64 26.79
C ALA A 377 -18.21 18.22 27.32
N THR A 378 -18.47 17.19 26.51
CA THR A 378 -17.97 15.84 26.76
C THR A 378 -16.54 15.73 26.23
N LEU A 379 -15.61 15.23 27.03
CA LEU A 379 -14.23 14.92 26.60
C LEU A 379 -14.11 13.42 26.28
N LEU A 380 -13.75 13.11 25.03
CA LEU A 380 -13.46 11.76 24.55
C LEU A 380 -11.96 11.64 24.21
N LYS A 381 -11.44 10.41 24.23
CA LYS A 381 -10.06 10.09 23.85
C LYS A 381 -10.06 9.10 22.69
N SER A 382 -9.07 9.21 21.81
CA SER A 382 -8.78 8.19 20.80
C SER A 382 -7.33 7.69 20.93
N PRO A 383 -7.10 6.37 21.10
CA PRO A 383 -8.11 5.30 21.15
C PRO A 383 -9.00 5.37 22.41
N PRO A 384 -10.24 4.82 22.35
CA PRO A 384 -11.18 4.83 23.46
C PRO A 384 -10.76 3.87 24.58
N GLN A 385 -11.21 4.13 25.81
CA GLN A 385 -10.81 3.39 27.01
C GLN A 385 -11.13 1.88 26.94
N CYS A 386 -12.18 1.48 26.20
CA CYS A 386 -12.51 0.07 26.00
C CYS A 386 -11.40 -0.72 25.28
N LEU A 387 -10.52 -0.04 24.54
CA LEU A 387 -9.38 -0.66 23.87
C LEU A 387 -8.09 -0.66 24.72
N ALA A 388 -8.08 -0.01 25.88
CA ALA A 388 -6.90 0.10 26.73
C ALA A 388 -6.28 -1.26 27.11
N PRO A 389 -7.06 -2.32 27.44
CA PRO A 389 -6.49 -3.63 27.78
C PRO A 389 -5.68 -4.29 26.66
N TYR A 390 -6.02 -4.00 25.40
CA TYR A 390 -5.40 -4.63 24.23
C TYR A 390 -4.21 -3.84 23.68
N ARG A 391 -4.07 -2.57 24.08
CA ARG A 391 -3.11 -1.63 23.49
C ARG A 391 -1.67 -2.14 23.51
N GLN A 392 -1.20 -2.62 24.66
CA GLN A 392 0.17 -3.11 24.80
C GLN A 392 0.48 -4.25 23.82
N HIS A 393 -0.50 -5.14 23.60
CA HIS A 393 -0.34 -6.26 22.69
C HIS A 393 -0.26 -5.79 21.23
N PHE A 394 -1.23 -4.99 20.78
CA PHE A 394 -1.27 -4.47 19.41
C PHE A 394 -0.15 -3.48 19.09
N ASP A 395 0.39 -2.77 20.08
CA ASP A 395 1.55 -1.89 19.89
C ASP A 395 2.82 -2.67 19.49
N SER A 396 2.92 -3.93 19.94
CA SER A 396 4.03 -4.84 19.64
C SER A 396 3.90 -5.56 18.28
N GLU A 397 2.74 -5.46 17.64
CA GLU A 397 2.46 -6.08 16.35
C GLU A 397 2.99 -5.24 15.16
N PRO A 398 3.19 -5.84 13.98
CA PRO A 398 3.65 -5.13 12.79
C PRO A 398 2.74 -3.95 12.41
N PRO A 399 3.28 -2.92 11.72
CA PRO A 399 2.55 -1.69 11.37
C PRO A 399 1.16 -1.94 10.76
N LEU A 400 1.01 -2.91 9.85
CA LEU A 400 -0.28 -3.26 9.26
C LEU A 400 -1.36 -3.54 10.31
N ILE A 401 -1.06 -4.39 11.29
CA ILE A 401 -2.00 -4.84 12.32
C ILE A 401 -2.22 -3.74 13.34
N ARG A 402 -1.14 -3.12 13.82
CA ARG A 402 -1.18 -2.01 14.76
C ARG A 402 -2.02 -0.85 14.24
N ARG A 403 -1.81 -0.43 12.98
CA ARG A 403 -2.54 0.68 12.37
C ARG A 403 -4.02 0.33 12.13
N ALA A 404 -4.34 -0.93 11.81
CA ALA A 404 -5.73 -1.39 11.73
C ALA A 404 -6.45 -1.31 13.09
N PHE A 405 -5.78 -1.72 14.18
CA PHE A 405 -6.31 -1.60 15.54
C PHE A 405 -6.65 -0.14 15.91
N TYR A 406 -5.73 0.79 15.66
CA TYR A 406 -5.98 2.22 15.90
C TYR A 406 -7.05 2.81 14.98
N ALA A 407 -7.12 2.36 13.72
CA ALA A 407 -8.19 2.76 12.81
C ALA A 407 -9.57 2.33 13.32
N LEU A 408 -9.72 1.10 13.80
CA LEU A 408 -10.94 0.63 14.45
C LEU A 408 -11.26 1.43 15.72
N GLY A 409 -10.24 1.82 16.49
CA GLY A 409 -10.37 2.76 17.59
C GLY A 409 -11.02 4.08 17.18
N ASN A 410 -10.63 4.65 16.02
CA ASN A 410 -11.26 5.85 15.49
C ASN A 410 -12.76 5.64 15.16
N TYR A 411 -13.15 4.49 14.62
CA TYR A 411 -14.56 4.20 14.35
C TYR A 411 -15.39 4.00 15.62
N ILE A 412 -14.83 3.35 16.65
CA ILE A 412 -15.48 3.28 17.97
C ILE A 412 -15.64 4.68 18.57
N THR A 413 -14.59 5.51 18.51
CA THR A 413 -14.67 6.90 18.96
C THR A 413 -15.70 7.67 18.14
N ALA A 414 -15.84 7.43 16.83
CA ALA A 414 -16.88 8.04 15.99
C ALA A 414 -18.30 7.74 16.51
N ALA A 415 -18.56 6.47 16.86
CA ALA A 415 -19.84 6.06 17.45
C ALA A 415 -20.12 6.70 18.81
N GLN A 416 -19.07 6.92 19.63
CA GLN A 416 -19.17 7.66 20.89
C GLN A 416 -19.46 9.15 20.65
N ILE A 417 -18.73 9.78 19.72
CA ILE A 417 -18.95 11.18 19.32
C ILE A 417 -20.40 11.38 18.88
N GLN A 418 -20.94 10.49 18.05
CA GLN A 418 -22.29 10.62 17.54
C GLN A 418 -23.35 10.59 18.65
N ARG A 419 -23.18 9.72 19.66
CA ARG A 419 -24.08 9.66 20.82
C ARG A 419 -24.00 10.94 21.67
N GLU A 420 -22.80 11.36 22.02
CA GLU A 420 -22.56 12.48 22.93
C GLU A 420 -22.89 13.84 22.30
N SER A 421 -22.59 14.01 21.00
CA SER A 421 -22.86 15.24 20.27
C SER A 421 -24.35 15.55 20.12
N SER A 422 -25.25 14.60 20.37
CA SER A 422 -26.69 14.89 20.42
C SER A 422 -27.09 15.75 21.64
N GLN A 423 -26.24 15.80 22.68
CA GLN A 423 -26.58 16.44 23.96
C GLN A 423 -25.74 17.67 24.27
N ARG A 424 -24.45 17.68 23.90
CA ARG A 424 -23.52 18.76 24.21
C ARG A 424 -22.30 18.76 23.28
N PRO A 425 -21.51 19.85 23.21
CA PRO A 425 -20.28 19.87 22.42
C PRO A 425 -19.34 18.73 22.82
N VAL A 426 -18.60 18.21 21.84
CA VAL A 426 -17.67 17.09 22.06
C VAL A 426 -16.26 17.54 21.76
N ILE A 427 -15.37 17.33 22.72
CA ILE A 427 -13.93 17.54 22.58
C ILE A 427 -13.27 16.17 22.47
N VAL A 428 -12.39 15.99 21.50
CA VAL A 428 -11.69 14.72 21.28
C VAL A 428 -10.18 14.94 21.38
N ASP A 429 -9.52 14.24 22.31
CA ASP A 429 -8.06 14.20 22.39
C ASP A 429 -7.53 13.11 21.44
N ARG A 430 -6.89 13.57 20.36
CA ARG A 430 -6.45 12.78 19.19
C ARG A 430 -7.58 12.10 18.44
N TYR A 431 -7.43 11.97 17.13
CA TYR A 431 -8.35 11.23 16.29
C TYR A 431 -7.63 10.67 15.05
N TRP A 432 -8.30 10.64 13.89
CA TRP A 432 -7.70 10.10 12.67
C TRP A 432 -6.42 10.81 12.23
N HIS A 433 -6.32 12.14 12.41
CA HIS A 433 -5.12 12.91 12.05
C HIS A 433 -3.86 12.36 12.72
N SER A 434 -3.92 12.04 14.02
CA SER A 434 -2.84 11.35 14.74
C SER A 434 -2.45 10.03 14.08
N THR A 435 -3.42 9.17 13.77
CA THR A 435 -3.14 7.86 13.18
C THR A 435 -2.52 7.98 11.77
N ALA A 436 -3.02 8.92 10.95
CA ALA A 436 -2.55 9.14 9.59
C ALA A 436 -1.16 9.79 9.57
N ALA A 437 -0.95 10.88 10.32
CA ALA A 437 0.32 11.62 10.31
C ALA A 437 1.50 10.75 10.75
N TYR A 438 1.33 9.98 11.83
CA TYR A 438 2.35 9.06 12.30
C TYR A 438 2.59 7.90 11.33
N ALA A 439 1.53 7.30 10.79
CA ALA A 439 1.67 6.23 9.79
C ALA A 439 2.43 6.71 8.55
N ILE A 440 2.09 7.89 8.02
CA ILE A 440 2.75 8.50 6.86
C ILE A 440 4.23 8.76 7.14
N ALA A 441 4.54 9.35 8.30
CA ALA A 441 5.91 9.66 8.68
C ALA A 441 6.76 8.39 8.91
N THR A 442 6.17 7.30 9.40
CA THR A 442 6.86 6.02 9.62
C THR A 442 7.06 5.25 8.31
N ALA A 443 6.09 5.28 7.40
CA ALA A 443 6.14 4.49 6.15
C ALA A 443 7.20 4.99 5.15
N VAL A 444 7.57 6.27 5.22
CA VAL A 444 8.52 6.89 4.29
C VAL A 444 9.87 7.13 4.96
N SER A 445 10.91 6.49 4.44
CA SER A 445 12.29 6.71 4.88
C SER A 445 12.90 7.96 4.23
N GLY A 446 13.89 8.55 4.88
CA GLY A 446 14.59 9.74 4.42
C GLY A 446 13.91 11.06 4.78
N PRO A 447 14.22 12.15 4.05
CA PRO A 447 13.85 13.49 4.46
C PRO A 447 12.41 13.87 4.08
N VAL A 448 11.98 15.05 4.53
CA VAL A 448 10.57 15.53 4.45
C VAL A 448 10.06 15.63 3.01
N GLU A 449 10.97 15.87 2.05
CA GLU A 449 10.67 15.99 0.63
C GLU A 449 10.23 14.65 0.02
N LYS A 450 10.56 13.51 0.66
CA LYS A 450 10.13 12.18 0.23
C LYS A 450 8.71 11.84 0.65
N LEU A 451 8.11 12.62 1.56
CA LEU A 451 6.70 12.44 1.92
C LEU A 451 5.82 12.59 0.68
N PRO A 452 4.64 11.93 0.64
CA PRO A 452 3.70 12.08 -0.46
C PRO A 452 3.44 13.55 -0.80
N ALA A 453 3.27 13.84 -2.09
CA ALA A 453 3.07 15.21 -2.56
C ALA A 453 1.81 15.85 -1.95
N LEU A 454 1.83 17.18 -1.83
CA LEU A 454 0.65 17.97 -1.45
C LEU A 454 -0.52 17.63 -2.39
N GLY A 455 -1.71 17.45 -1.83
CA GLY A 455 -2.91 17.05 -2.58
C GLY A 455 -3.00 15.56 -2.95
N SER A 456 -2.06 14.72 -2.50
CA SER A 456 -2.20 13.27 -2.59
C SER A 456 -3.43 12.77 -1.83
N GLU A 457 -4.11 11.75 -2.37
CA GLU A 457 -5.28 11.11 -1.74
C GLU A 457 -4.99 10.59 -0.32
N ILE A 458 -3.72 10.37 0.02
CA ILE A 458 -3.30 9.93 1.36
C ILE A 458 -3.61 10.98 2.45
N TYR A 459 -3.72 12.25 2.07
CA TYR A 459 -3.99 13.34 3.02
C TYR A 459 -5.47 13.68 3.14
N GLU A 460 -6.33 13.00 2.39
CA GLU A 460 -7.77 13.23 2.43
C GLU A 460 -8.42 12.50 3.60
N TRP A 461 -9.50 13.07 4.13
CA TRP A 461 -10.25 12.47 5.22
C TRP A 461 -11.03 11.21 4.77
N PRO A 462 -11.16 10.16 5.60
CA PRO A 462 -11.96 8.98 5.28
C PRO A 462 -13.44 9.33 5.07
N SER A 463 -14.02 8.87 3.96
CA SER A 463 -15.38 9.24 3.57
C SER A 463 -16.48 8.68 4.50
N ASP A 464 -16.22 7.58 5.19
CA ASP A 464 -17.16 6.89 6.09
C ASP A 464 -16.90 7.17 7.58
N LEU A 465 -15.86 7.93 7.91
CA LEU A 465 -15.55 8.33 9.28
C LEU A 465 -16.21 9.67 9.62
N LEU A 466 -16.81 9.77 10.81
CA LEU A 466 -17.46 11.00 11.30
C LEU A 466 -16.47 12.18 11.24
N ARG A 467 -16.78 13.16 10.40
CA ARG A 467 -15.94 14.34 10.21
C ARG A 467 -16.12 15.35 11.35
N PRO A 468 -15.05 15.80 12.02
CA PRO A 468 -15.16 16.86 13.03
C PRO A 468 -15.41 18.23 12.40
N ASN A 469 -16.02 19.15 13.16
CA ASN A 469 -16.26 20.52 12.71
C ASN A 469 -15.00 21.38 12.73
N LEU A 470 -14.10 21.13 13.69
CA LEU A 470 -12.84 21.86 13.86
C LEU A 470 -11.74 20.93 14.36
N VAL A 471 -10.54 21.11 13.81
CA VAL A 471 -9.34 20.39 14.24
C VAL A 471 -8.27 21.42 14.59
N LEU A 472 -7.78 21.36 15.84
CA LEU A 472 -6.78 22.27 16.36
C LEU A 472 -5.48 21.52 16.57
N LEU A 473 -4.42 21.92 15.86
CA LEU A 473 -3.09 21.35 16.01
C LEU A 473 -2.26 22.22 16.97
N LEU A 474 -2.04 21.74 18.19
CA LEU A 474 -1.20 22.41 19.16
C LEU A 474 0.28 22.19 18.82
N THR A 475 0.99 23.29 18.63
CA THR A 475 2.44 23.29 18.39
C THR A 475 3.15 24.10 19.47
N VAL A 476 4.36 23.67 19.85
CA VAL A 476 5.26 24.44 20.71
C VAL A 476 6.66 24.38 20.13
N SER A 477 7.54 25.28 20.56
CA SER A 477 8.95 25.19 20.16
C SER A 477 9.57 23.85 20.59
N PRO A 478 10.49 23.28 19.79
CA PRO A 478 11.22 22.06 20.16
C PRO A 478 11.87 22.13 21.54
N GLN A 479 12.41 23.30 21.90
CA GLN A 479 13.09 23.53 23.18
C GLN A 479 12.10 23.45 24.35
N GLU A 480 10.95 24.09 24.22
CA GLU A 480 9.91 24.06 25.26
C GLU A 480 9.29 22.66 25.40
N ARG A 481 9.12 21.94 24.29
CA ARG A 481 8.66 20.55 24.33
C ARG A 481 9.61 19.66 25.14
N LEU A 482 10.92 19.76 24.88
CA LEU A 482 11.94 19.00 25.60
C LEU A 482 11.95 19.34 27.10
N ARG A 483 11.85 20.63 27.44
CA ARG A 483 11.72 21.08 28.83
C ARG A 483 10.52 20.43 29.53
N ARG A 484 9.35 20.43 28.89
CA ARG A 484 8.12 19.83 29.44
C ARG A 484 8.20 18.31 29.57
N LEU A 485 8.92 17.64 28.66
CA LEU A 485 9.17 16.18 28.73
C LEU A 485 10.06 15.82 29.92
N GLN A 486 11.13 16.59 30.17
CA GLN A 486 12.02 16.38 31.32
C GLN A 486 11.29 16.47 32.67
N HIS A 487 10.28 17.33 32.78
CA HIS A 487 9.49 17.47 34.01
C HIS A 487 8.40 16.40 34.20
N ARG A 488 8.08 15.59 33.18
CA ARG A 488 6.99 14.60 33.27
C ARG A 488 7.32 13.37 34.10
N GLY A 489 8.61 13.00 34.26
CA GLY A 489 9.05 11.91 35.14
C GLY A 489 8.44 10.51 34.89
N LEU A 490 7.72 10.33 33.77
CA LEU A 490 7.05 9.08 33.39
C LEU A 490 7.89 8.35 32.35
N GLY A 491 7.83 7.01 32.35
CA GLY A 491 8.47 6.18 31.34
C GLY A 491 7.99 6.58 29.94
N GLN A 492 8.93 6.93 29.06
CA GLN A 492 8.65 7.31 27.68
C GLN A 492 8.22 6.09 26.87
N THR A 493 7.21 6.27 26.02
CA THR A 493 6.89 5.28 24.99
C THR A 493 7.99 5.24 23.92
N GLU A 494 8.16 4.11 23.23
CA GLU A 494 9.15 4.01 22.13
C GLU A 494 8.95 5.09 21.05
N GLU A 495 7.69 5.46 20.77
CA GLU A 495 7.36 6.54 19.84
C GLU A 495 7.79 7.93 20.37
N GLU A 496 7.67 8.17 21.67
CA GLU A 496 8.18 9.40 22.32
C GLU A 496 9.71 9.42 22.27
N THR A 497 10.39 8.32 22.58
CA THR A 497 11.84 8.18 22.47
C THR A 497 12.32 8.41 21.04
N GLN A 498 11.63 7.85 20.05
CA GLN A 498 11.93 8.09 18.63
C GLN A 498 11.71 9.55 18.22
N LEU A 499 10.65 10.21 18.69
CA LEU A 499 10.39 11.63 18.41
C LEU A 499 11.37 12.57 19.11
N GLU A 500 11.94 12.17 20.24
CA GLU A 500 12.95 12.92 20.98
C GLU A 500 14.31 12.82 20.29
N VAL A 501 14.72 11.61 19.89
CA VAL A 501 16.03 11.35 19.28
C VAL A 501 16.06 11.74 17.80
N ASN A 502 14.94 11.59 17.08
CA ASN A 502 14.89 11.75 15.63
C ASN A 502 14.19 13.06 15.21
N HIS A 503 14.99 14.13 15.11
CA HIS A 503 14.54 15.44 14.60
C HIS A 503 13.81 15.34 13.26
N LEU A 504 14.31 14.49 12.36
CA LEU A 504 13.74 14.32 11.02
C LEU A 504 12.37 13.66 11.07
N PHE A 505 12.20 12.65 11.93
CA PHE A 505 10.91 11.99 12.13
C PHE A 505 9.86 12.98 12.66
N ARG A 506 10.24 13.82 13.64
CA ARG A 506 9.35 14.89 14.13
C ARG A 506 8.92 15.83 13.02
N GLN A 507 9.86 16.32 12.21
CA GLN A 507 9.55 17.21 11.09
C GLN A 507 8.60 16.54 10.09
N LYS A 508 8.77 15.25 9.82
CA LYS A 508 7.85 14.49 8.95
C LYS A 508 6.45 14.40 9.53
N VAL A 509 6.31 14.17 10.83
CA VAL A 509 4.99 14.12 11.49
C VAL A 509 4.33 15.50 11.44
N ASP A 510 5.05 16.57 11.80
CA ASP A 510 4.54 17.95 11.77
C ASP A 510 4.10 18.34 10.36
N GLU A 511 4.90 17.98 9.35
CA GLU A 511 4.56 18.23 7.96
C GLU A 511 3.35 17.40 7.53
N ALA A 512 3.28 16.11 7.86
CA ALA A 512 2.13 15.27 7.53
C ALA A 512 0.82 15.84 8.11
N TYR A 513 0.82 16.34 9.35
CA TYR A 513 -0.34 17.02 9.93
C TYR A 513 -0.78 18.25 9.13
N LYS A 514 0.16 19.06 8.64
CA LYS A 514 -0.13 20.26 7.84
C LYS A 514 -0.69 19.92 6.46
N ARG A 515 -0.29 18.77 5.90
CA ARG A 515 -0.74 18.32 4.58
C ARG A 515 -2.14 17.72 4.60
N ILE A 516 -2.62 17.18 5.73
CA ILE A 516 -3.97 16.61 5.87
C ILE A 516 -5.06 17.65 5.59
N GLN A 517 -6.09 17.24 4.85
CA GLN A 517 -7.21 18.08 4.44
C GLN A 517 -8.57 17.43 4.78
N ASN A 518 -9.62 18.26 4.71
CA ASN A 518 -11.03 17.83 4.78
C ASN A 518 -11.48 17.07 6.05
N PRO A 519 -11.09 17.49 7.27
CA PRO A 519 -10.78 18.89 7.60
C PRO A 519 -9.28 19.14 7.85
N ALA A 520 -8.82 20.29 7.38
CA ALA A 520 -7.46 20.76 7.63
C ALA A 520 -7.26 21.16 9.11
N CYS A 521 -6.03 20.98 9.59
CA CYS A 521 -5.64 21.42 10.92
C CYS A 521 -5.48 22.94 10.99
N VAL A 522 -6.12 23.58 11.98
CA VAL A 522 -5.83 24.97 12.36
C VAL A 522 -4.71 24.94 13.38
N VAL A 523 -3.55 25.50 13.03
CA VAL A 523 -2.37 25.52 13.90
C VAL A 523 -2.57 26.55 15.02
N VAL A 524 -2.29 26.13 16.26
CA VAL A 524 -2.34 26.98 17.46
C VAL A 524 -0.99 26.87 18.18
N ASP A 525 -0.36 28.02 18.39
CA ASP A 525 0.85 28.10 19.23
C ASP A 525 0.47 27.95 20.71
N ALA A 526 0.96 26.89 21.34
CA ALA A 526 0.76 26.55 22.75
C ALA A 526 1.98 26.90 23.63
N SER A 527 2.87 27.76 23.12
CA SER A 527 3.98 28.34 23.88
C SER A 527 3.56 29.36 24.96
N PRO A 528 2.47 30.15 24.79
CA PRO A 528 1.96 31.06 25.82
C PRO A 528 1.40 30.36 27.07
N SER A 529 0.90 31.13 28.04
CA SER A 529 0.30 30.56 29.27
C SER A 529 -0.98 29.75 28.98
N PRO A 530 -1.34 28.76 29.82
CA PRO A 530 -2.55 27.95 29.61
C PRO A 530 -3.82 28.79 29.43
N ASP A 531 -3.98 29.87 30.19
CA ASP A 531 -5.14 30.76 30.09
C ASP A 531 -5.18 31.52 28.76
N GLN A 532 -4.03 31.99 28.27
CA GLN A 532 -3.95 32.68 26.98
C GLN A 532 -4.30 31.73 25.83
N VAL A 533 -3.76 30.52 25.86
CA VAL A 533 -4.06 29.47 24.86
C VAL A 533 -5.56 29.11 24.91
N LEU A 534 -6.14 28.97 26.10
CA LEU A 534 -7.56 28.72 26.28
C LEU A 534 -8.43 29.82 25.65
N GLN A 535 -8.13 31.09 25.94
CA GLN A 535 -8.90 32.21 25.38
C GLN A 535 -8.80 32.27 23.84
N GLN A 536 -7.60 32.05 23.29
CA GLN A 536 -7.40 31.97 21.84
C GLN A 536 -8.23 30.85 21.23
N VAL A 537 -8.23 29.67 21.84
CA VAL A 537 -8.95 28.50 21.33
C VAL A 537 -10.47 28.67 21.44
N LEU A 538 -10.97 29.20 22.57
CA LEU A 538 -12.39 29.54 22.71
C LEU A 538 -12.84 30.53 21.64
N HIS A 539 -12.02 31.55 21.35
CA HIS A 539 -12.31 32.49 20.27
C HIS A 539 -12.40 31.82 18.90
N LEU A 540 -11.46 30.92 18.57
CA LEU A 540 -11.49 30.14 17.33
C LEU A 540 -12.73 29.25 17.23
N ILE A 541 -13.11 28.58 18.32
CA ILE A 541 -14.31 27.74 18.39
C ILE A 541 -15.57 28.56 18.12
N ARG A 542 -15.72 29.74 18.73
CA ARG A 542 -16.87 30.63 18.48
C ARG A 542 -16.97 31.03 17.00
N ILE A 543 -15.84 31.39 16.38
CA ILE A 543 -15.80 31.79 14.96
C ILE A 543 -16.14 30.64 14.02
N LYS A 544 -15.57 29.45 14.26
CA LYS A 544 -15.62 28.33 13.31
C LYS A 544 -16.79 27.37 13.53
N CYS A 545 -17.30 27.30 14.75
CA CYS A 545 -18.37 26.37 15.13
C CYS A 545 -19.69 27.08 15.51
N HIS A 546 -19.72 28.43 15.51
CA HIS A 546 -20.90 29.24 15.84
C HIS A 546 -21.48 28.93 17.24
N LEU A 547 -20.60 28.65 18.21
CA LEU A 547 -20.92 28.44 19.63
C LEU A 547 -20.95 29.74 20.43
#